data_AF-A0A7V9VHP6-F1
#
_entry.id   AF-A0A7V9VHP6-F1
#
_cell.length_a   1.000
_cell.length_b   1.000
_cell.length_c   1.000
_cell.angle_alpha   90.00
_cell.angle_beta   90.00
_cell.angle_gamma   90.00
#
_symmetry.space_group_name_H-M   'P 1'
#
loop_
_entity.id
_entity.type
_entity.pdbx_description
1 polymer ?
#
loop_
_entity_poly.entity_id
_entity_poly.type
_entity_poly.pdbx_seq_one_letter_code
_entity_poly.pdbx_strand_id
1 'polypeptide(L)'
;MEANIGLIIGIAVLVLFVIFFFYFVPLGLWITAIFSGARVGIGTLIGMRLRKVNTSDIIRPYISAIKADLDLDVGQMEAHYLAGGNVQRVVQALISADRANIELPWKRATAIDLAGRD
;
A
#
# COMPACT_ATOMS: atom_id res chain seq x y z
N MET A 1 -33.21 28.43 20.11
CA MET A 1 -31.84 28.90 19.84
C MET A 1 -30.82 27.84 20.25
N GLU A 2 -30.90 27.28 21.46
CA GLU A 2 -30.10 26.14 21.97
C GLU A 2 -30.03 24.92 21.02
N ALA A 3 -31.18 24.46 20.49
CA ALA A 3 -31.24 23.29 19.59
C ALA A 3 -30.46 23.47 18.28
N ASN A 4 -30.35 24.70 17.78
CA ASN A 4 -29.60 24.99 16.56
C ASN A 4 -28.09 24.93 16.82
N ILE A 5 -27.64 25.33 18.01
CA ILE A 5 -26.23 25.27 18.40
C ILE A 5 -25.78 23.82 18.54
N GLY A 6 -26.58 22.97 19.20
CA GLY A 6 -26.30 21.53 19.31
C GLY A 6 -26.22 20.83 17.95
N LEU A 7 -27.14 21.16 17.03
CA LEU A 7 -27.12 20.64 15.66
C LEU A 7 -25.87 21.10 14.89
N ILE A 8 -25.50 22.38 14.99
CA ILE A 8 -24.31 22.93 14.34
C ILE A 8 -23.03 22.24 14.85
N ILE A 9 -22.90 22.07 16.17
CA ILE A 9 -21.76 21.37 16.78
C ILE A 9 -21.72 19.92 16.32
N GLY A 10 -22.86 19.22 16.31
CA GLY A 10 -22.95 17.84 15.84
C GLY A 10 -22.51 17.68 14.39
N ILE A 11 -22.96 18.56 13.51
CA ILE A 11 -22.56 18.59 12.09
C ILE A 11 -21.05 18.88 11.97
N ALA A 12 -20.53 19.85 12.72
CA ALA A 12 -19.09 20.18 12.69
C ALA A 12 -18.21 18.99 13.10
N VAL A 13 -18.59 18.26 14.16
CA VAL A 13 -17.89 17.05 14.60
C VAL A 13 -17.96 15.95 13.55
N LEU A 14 -19.13 15.73 12.94
CA LEU A 14 -19.30 14.74 11.88
C LEU A 14 -18.41 15.07 10.67
N VAL A 15 -18.39 16.32 10.22
CA VAL A 15 -17.55 16.76 9.09
C VAL A 15 -16.08 16.57 9.41
N LEU A 16 -15.62 16.95 10.62
CA LEU A 16 -14.24 16.73 11.04
C LEU A 16 -13.87 15.25 11.07
N PHE A 17 -14.75 14.40 11.60
CA PHE A 17 -14.56 12.96 11.62
C PHE A 17 -14.44 12.39 10.20
N VAL A 18 -15.32 12.80 9.29
CA VAL A 18 -15.31 12.39 7.89
C VAL A 18 -13.99 12.79 7.22
N ILE A 19 -13.55 14.05 7.36
CA ILE A 19 -12.28 14.52 6.80
C ILE A 19 -11.11 13.70 7.35
N PHE A 20 -11.07 13.46 8.66
CA PHE A 20 -10.03 12.66 9.30
C PHE A 20 -10.03 11.22 8.78
N PHE A 21 -11.20 10.60 8.64
CA PHE A 21 -11.34 9.24 8.11
C PHE A 21 -10.81 9.13 6.67
N PHE A 22 -11.23 10.04 5.78
CA PHE A 22 -10.78 10.04 4.38
C PHE A 22 -9.30 10.41 4.24
N TYR A 23 -8.71 11.15 5.18
CA TYR A 23 -7.28 11.42 5.21
C TYR A 23 -6.46 10.16 5.51
N PHE A 24 -6.89 9.35 6.49
CA PHE A 24 -6.19 8.13 6.88
C PHE A 24 -6.43 6.94 5.95
N VAL A 25 -7.63 6.82 5.39
CA VAL A 25 -7.99 5.69 4.53
C VAL A 25 -7.92 6.09 3.05
N PRO A 26 -6.93 5.61 2.28
CA PRO A 26 -6.86 5.90 0.85
C PRO A 26 -7.87 5.04 0.09
N LEU A 27 -9.16 5.38 0.17
CA LEU A 27 -10.26 4.58 -0.38
C LEU A 27 -10.13 4.34 -1.89
N GLY A 28 -9.68 5.33 -2.67
CA GLY A 28 -9.48 5.13 -4.11
C GLY A 28 -8.45 4.04 -4.42
N LEU A 29 -7.35 4.00 -3.67
CA LEU A 29 -6.31 2.98 -3.83
C LEU A 29 -6.81 1.61 -3.36
N TRP A 30 -7.54 1.58 -2.24
CA TRP A 30 -8.13 0.36 -1.70
C TRP A 30 -9.13 -0.29 -2.66
N ILE A 31 -10.04 0.52 -3.22
CA ILE A 31 -11.01 0.09 -4.23
C ILE A 31 -10.26 -0.48 -5.44
N THR A 32 -9.26 0.24 -5.95
CA THR A 32 -8.46 -0.21 -7.10
C THR A 32 -7.78 -1.56 -6.83
N ALA A 33 -7.27 -1.77 -5.61
CA ALA A 33 -6.64 -3.02 -5.22
C ALA A 33 -7.63 -4.18 -5.23
N ILE A 34 -8.81 -4.01 -4.63
CA ILE A 34 -9.87 -5.03 -4.61
C ILE A 34 -10.30 -5.43 -6.02
N PHE A 35 -10.59 -4.44 -6.87
CA PHE A 35 -11.01 -4.70 -8.25
C PHE A 35 -9.90 -5.31 -9.11
N SER A 36 -8.63 -5.18 -8.68
CA SER A 36 -7.49 -5.84 -9.32
C SER A 36 -7.20 -7.23 -8.77
N GLY A 37 -8.00 -7.74 -7.82
CA GLY A 37 -7.77 -9.02 -7.13
C GLY A 37 -6.73 -8.95 -6.01
N ALA A 38 -6.06 -7.81 -5.82
CA ALA A 38 -5.11 -7.56 -4.76
C ALA A 38 -5.85 -7.25 -3.44
N ARG A 39 -6.19 -8.31 -2.70
CA ARG A 39 -6.98 -8.22 -1.47
C ARG A 39 -6.15 -7.65 -0.32
N VAL A 40 -6.33 -6.36 -0.03
CA VAL A 40 -5.73 -5.70 1.13
C VAL A 40 -6.81 -5.17 2.07
N GLY A 41 -6.67 -5.43 3.36
CA GLY A 41 -7.59 -4.93 4.38
C GLY A 41 -7.43 -3.43 4.63
N ILE A 42 -8.53 -2.75 4.96
CA ILE A 42 -8.48 -1.33 5.37
C ILE A 42 -7.55 -1.14 6.58
N GLY A 43 -7.58 -2.08 7.53
CA GLY A 43 -6.69 -2.08 8.69
C GLY A 43 -5.21 -2.09 8.32
N THR A 44 -4.82 -2.79 7.25
CA THR A 44 -3.44 -2.80 6.75
C THR A 44 -3.05 -1.43 6.21
N LEU A 45 -3.92 -0.77 5.44
CA LEU A 45 -3.65 0.58 4.91
C LEU A 45 -3.50 1.62 6.02
N ILE A 46 -4.36 1.55 7.04
CA ILE A 46 -4.23 2.39 8.24
C ILE A 46 -2.92 2.06 8.97
N GLY A 47 -2.60 0.77 9.15
CA GLY A 47 -1.36 0.32 9.77
C GLY A 47 -0.09 0.78 9.04
N MET A 48 -0.11 0.84 7.71
CA MET A 48 0.96 1.44 6.91
C MET A 48 1.14 2.92 7.25
N ARG A 49 0.04 3.70 7.26
CA ARG A 49 0.08 5.13 7.61
C ARG A 49 0.62 5.36 9.02
N LEU A 50 0.20 4.56 10.00
CA LEU A 50 0.69 4.64 11.38
C LEU A 50 2.20 4.35 11.47
N ARG A 51 2.70 3.39 10.70
CA ARG A 51 4.14 3.07 10.58
C ARG A 51 4.90 4.02 9.65
N LYS A 52 4.27 5.10 9.17
CA LYS A 52 4.83 6.08 8.22
C LYS A 52 5.28 5.46 6.89
N VAL A 53 4.64 4.36 6.48
CA VAL A 53 4.82 3.75 5.15
C VAL A 53 3.84 4.38 4.18
N ASN A 54 4.33 4.83 3.02
CA ASN A 54 3.46 5.33 1.97
C ASN A 54 2.69 4.17 1.32
N THR A 55 1.39 4.10 1.60
CA THR A 55 0.49 3.08 1.03
C THR A 55 0.57 2.95 -0.50
N SER A 56 0.76 4.04 -1.24
CA SER A 56 0.81 3.98 -2.71
C SER A 56 2.03 3.23 -3.23
N ASP A 57 3.16 3.35 -2.53
CA ASP A 57 4.45 2.76 -2.90
C ASP A 57 4.50 1.24 -2.64
N ILE A 58 3.52 0.71 -1.89
CA ILE A 58 3.36 -0.73 -1.63
C ILE A 58 2.26 -1.32 -2.50
N ILE A 59 1.07 -0.71 -2.48
CA ILE A 59 -0.14 -1.31 -3.09
C ILE A 59 -0.08 -1.31 -4.61
N ARG A 60 0.50 -0.28 -5.24
CA ARG A 60 0.64 -0.24 -6.71
C ARG A 60 1.57 -1.35 -7.23
N PRO A 61 2.77 -1.55 -6.66
CA PRO A 61 3.58 -2.72 -6.99
C PRO A 61 2.85 -4.02 -6.66
N TYR A 62 2.17 -4.11 -5.52
CA TYR A 62 1.44 -5.32 -5.13
C TYR A 62 0.35 -5.71 -6.15
N ILE A 63 -0.44 -4.73 -6.62
CA ILE A 63 -1.40 -4.93 -7.72
C ILE A 63 -0.69 -5.48 -8.97
N SER A 64 0.51 -4.96 -9.29
CA SER A 64 1.28 -5.41 -10.45
C SER A 64 1.77 -6.85 -10.29
N ALA A 65 2.20 -7.24 -9.09
CA ALA A 65 2.61 -8.60 -8.76
C ALA A 65 1.44 -9.58 -8.89
N ILE A 66 0.29 -9.28 -8.29
CA ILE A 66 -0.91 -10.14 -8.38
C ILE A 66 -1.37 -10.30 -9.83
N LYS A 67 -1.32 -9.24 -10.65
CA LYS A 67 -1.63 -9.32 -12.08
C LYS A 67 -0.61 -10.12 -12.89
N ALA A 68 0.59 -10.31 -12.37
CA ALA A 68 1.63 -11.15 -12.94
C ALA A 68 1.64 -12.56 -12.30
N ASP A 69 0.61 -12.92 -11.54
CA ASP A 69 0.49 -14.19 -10.84
C ASP A 69 1.62 -14.45 -9.81
N LEU A 70 2.24 -13.38 -9.32
CA LEU A 70 3.24 -13.43 -8.26
C LEU A 70 2.57 -13.24 -6.90
N ASP A 71 2.64 -14.26 -6.05
CA ASP A 71 2.21 -14.18 -4.67
C ASP A 71 3.31 -13.56 -3.80
N LEU A 72 3.10 -12.32 -3.38
CA LEU A 72 4.01 -11.58 -2.53
C LEU A 72 3.32 -11.22 -1.22
N ASP A 73 4.03 -11.46 -0.11
CA ASP A 73 3.58 -10.95 1.18
C ASP A 73 3.73 -9.42 1.25
N VAL A 74 2.67 -8.74 1.67
CA VAL A 74 2.67 -7.27 1.83
C VAL A 74 3.58 -6.87 3.00
N GLY A 75 3.71 -7.72 4.02
CA GLY A 75 4.60 -7.47 5.17
C GLY A 75 6.07 -7.35 4.78
N GLN A 76 6.59 -8.26 3.95
CA GLN A 76 7.97 -8.17 3.43
C GLN A 76 8.17 -6.96 2.51
N MET A 77 7.14 -6.53 1.77
CA MET A 77 7.21 -5.33 0.93
C MET A 77 7.31 -4.08 1.80
N GLU A 78 6.50 -3.98 2.85
CA GLU A 78 6.59 -2.91 3.85
C GLU A 78 7.96 -2.90 4.56
N ALA A 79 8.47 -4.08 4.94
CA ALA A 79 9.77 -4.20 5.59
C ALA A 79 10.92 -3.72 4.68
N HIS A 80 10.87 -4.05 3.40
CA HIS A 80 11.83 -3.58 2.39
C HIS A 80 11.76 -2.06 2.20
N TYR A 81 10.54 -1.50 2.14
CA TYR A 81 10.34 -0.05 2.08
C TYR A 81 10.91 0.66 3.31
N LEU A 82 10.65 0.13 4.50
CA LEU A 82 11.18 0.67 5.76
C LEU A 82 12.70 0.55 5.87
N ALA A 83 13.31 -0.42 5.19
CA ALA A 83 14.77 -0.54 5.04
C ALA A 83 15.35 0.48 4.04
N GLY A 84 14.52 1.32 3.42
CA GLY A 84 14.92 2.32 2.43
C GLY A 84 14.98 1.81 1.00
N GLY A 85 14.49 0.59 0.75
CA GLY A 85 14.47 -0.03 -0.58
C GLY A 85 13.28 0.42 -1.44
N ASN A 86 13.40 0.19 -2.75
CA ASN A 86 12.38 0.48 -3.75
C ASN A 86 11.57 -0.79 -4.10
N VAL A 87 10.40 -0.91 -3.48
CA VAL A 87 9.48 -2.04 -3.70
C VAL A 87 9.03 -2.15 -5.16
N GLN A 88 8.78 -1.01 -5.83
CA GLN A 88 8.36 -0.99 -7.24
C GLN A 88 9.43 -1.62 -8.15
N ARG A 89 10.70 -1.29 -7.92
CA ARG A 89 11.83 -1.85 -8.67
C ARG A 89 11.96 -3.36 -8.47
N VAL A 90 11.91 -3.80 -7.20
CA VAL A 90 11.98 -5.23 -6.85
C VAL A 90 10.87 -6.02 -7.53
N VAL A 91 9.63 -5.54 -7.45
CA VAL A 91 8.49 -6.21 -8.10
C VAL A 91 8.65 -6.27 -9.61
N GLN A 92 9.09 -5.18 -10.26
CA GLN A 92 9.34 -5.18 -11.71
C GLN A 92 10.43 -6.18 -12.11
N ALA A 93 11.50 -6.28 -11.32
CA ALA A 93 12.56 -7.26 -11.55
C ALA A 93 12.04 -8.70 -11.43
N LEU A 94 11.20 -8.98 -10.43
CA LEU A 94 10.57 -10.29 -10.25
C LEU A 94 9.64 -10.65 -11.42
N ILE A 95 8.78 -9.73 -11.85
CA ILE A 95 7.91 -9.93 -13.02
C ILE A 95 8.74 -10.20 -14.29
N SER A 96 9.87 -9.50 -14.45
CA SER A 96 10.74 -9.66 -15.61
C SER A 96 11.49 -11.00 -15.57
N ALA A 97 11.98 -11.40 -14.40
CA ALA A 97 12.66 -12.68 -14.19
C ALA A 97 11.71 -13.86 -14.42
N ASP A 98 10.49 -13.79 -13.90
CA ASP A 98 9.45 -14.79 -14.10
C ASP A 98 9.12 -14.99 -15.58
N ARG A 99 8.92 -13.89 -16.33
CA ARG A 99 8.71 -13.93 -17.78
C ARG A 99 9.90 -14.49 -18.57
N ALA A 100 11.11 -14.34 -18.04
CA ALA A 100 12.33 -14.89 -18.62
C ALA A 100 12.62 -16.32 -18.13
N ASN A 101 11.73 -16.92 -17.32
CA ASN A 101 11.92 -18.21 -16.67
C ASN A 101 13.22 -18.29 -15.84
N ILE A 102 13.57 -17.18 -15.19
CA ILE A 102 14.73 -17.04 -14.31
C ILE A 102 14.25 -17.03 -12.86
N GLU A 103 14.79 -17.95 -12.06
CA GLU A 103 14.50 -17.99 -10.63
C GLU A 103 15.18 -16.81 -9.90
N LEU A 104 14.37 -15.83 -9.50
CA LEU A 104 14.80 -14.68 -8.72
C LEU A 104 14.03 -14.64 -7.39
N PRO A 105 14.60 -15.14 -6.29
CA PRO A 105 13.92 -15.09 -5.00
C PRO A 105 13.86 -13.66 -4.46
N TRP A 106 12.76 -13.31 -3.75
CA TRP A 106 12.52 -11.98 -3.16
C TRP A 106 13.75 -11.42 -2.44
N LYS A 107 14.36 -12.21 -1.54
CA LYS A 107 15.55 -11.82 -0.76
C LYS A 107 16.75 -11.41 -1.63
N ARG A 108 16.91 -12.04 -2.81
CA ARG A 108 18.00 -11.70 -3.74
C ARG A 108 17.68 -10.41 -4.46
N ALA A 109 16.44 -10.24 -4.92
CA ALA A 109 16.00 -9.00 -5.58
C ALA A 109 16.10 -7.79 -4.64
N THR A 110 15.68 -7.93 -3.38
CA THR A 110 15.80 -6.85 -2.38
C THR A 110 17.26 -6.53 -2.04
N ALA A 111 18.14 -7.55 -1.97
CA ALA A 111 19.56 -7.33 -1.75
C ALA A 111 20.24 -6.58 -2.92
N ILE A 112 19.84 -6.87 -4.17
CA ILE A 112 20.31 -6.17 -5.37
C ILE A 112 19.86 -4.70 -5.33
N ASP A 113 18.59 -4.46 -5.01
CA ASP A 113 18.03 -3.11 -4.89
C ASP A 113 18.73 -2.28 -3.81
N LEU A 114 18.95 -2.84 -2.62
CA LEU A 114 19.69 -2.16 -1.54
C LEU A 114 21.17 -1.94 -1.86
N ALA A 115 21.76 -2.80 -2.69
CA ALA A 115 23.11 -2.59 -3.20
C ALA A 115 23.20 -1.48 -4.26
N GLY A 116 22.08 -0.86 -4.64
CA GLY A 116 22.01 0.18 -5.66
C GLY A 116 22.34 -0.34 -7.06
N ARG A 117 22.15 -1.64 -7.29
CA ARG A 117 22.34 -2.28 -8.60
C ARG A 117 20.99 -2.36 -9.31
N ASP A 118 20.98 -2.02 -10.59
CA ASP A 118 19.79 -2.08 -11.47
C ASP A 118 19.77 -3.35 -12.30
#